data_AF-A0AAN0M3M8-F1
#
_entry.id   AF-A0AAN0M3M8-F1
#
_cell.length_a   1.000
_cell.length_b   1.000
_cell.length_c   1.000
_cell.angle_alpha   90.00
_cell.angle_beta   90.00
_cell.angle_gamma   90.00
#
_symmetry.space_group_name_H-M   'P 1'
#
loop_
_entity.id
_entity.type
_entity.pdbx_description
1 polymer ?
#
loop_
_entity_poly.entity_id
_entity_poly.type
_entity_poly.pdbx_seq_one_letter_code
_entity_poly.pdbx_strand_id
1 'polypeptide(L)'
;MMHNEDGTPFENPYFVHDSYQASDLINRFEWRKVTDFVNYPEHVKTMNYTGGLIALRKSTHAFTHATKEAIHENVRLISSNCIGLNDLVIAYSSI
;
A
#
# COMPACT_ATOMS: atom_id res chain seq x y z
N MET A 1 4.97 -19.71 -8.72
CA MET A 1 3.66 -20.37 -8.57
C MET A 1 3.15 -20.06 -7.18
N MET A 2 1.93 -19.54 -7.06
CA MET A 2 1.31 -19.22 -5.78
C MET A 2 0.46 -20.37 -5.27
N HIS A 3 0.50 -20.59 -3.95
CA HIS A 3 -0.24 -21.64 -3.24
C HIS A 3 -1.02 -21.04 -2.07
N ASN A 4 -2.14 -21.67 -1.75
CA ASN A 4 -2.90 -21.44 -0.52
C ASN A 4 -2.10 -21.91 0.70
N GLU A 5 -2.58 -21.54 1.88
CA GLU A 5 -1.96 -21.92 3.16
C GLU A 5 -1.85 -23.45 3.32
N ASP A 6 -2.84 -24.20 2.81
CA ASP A 6 -2.85 -25.67 2.80
C ASP A 6 -1.94 -26.30 1.73
N GLY A 7 -1.20 -25.49 0.97
CA GLY A 7 -0.30 -25.92 -0.09
C GLY A 7 -0.97 -26.23 -1.43
N THR A 8 -2.30 -26.10 -1.55
CA THR A 8 -2.98 -26.24 -2.84
C THR A 8 -2.70 -25.05 -3.76
N PRO A 9 -2.55 -25.23 -5.09
CA PRO A 9 -2.29 -24.11 -5.98
C PRO A 9 -3.51 -23.19 -6.09
N PHE A 10 -3.26 -21.89 -6.30
CA PHE A 10 -4.34 -20.96 -6.67
C PHE A 10 -4.99 -21.34 -8.01
N GLU A 11 -6.23 -20.89 -8.24
CA GLU A 11 -6.78 -20.85 -9.59
C GLU A 11 -5.95 -19.86 -10.43
N ASN A 12 -5.44 -20.30 -11.58
CA ASN A 12 -4.43 -19.58 -12.38
C ASN A 12 -3.17 -19.20 -11.56
N PRO A 13 -2.36 -20.18 -11.11
CA PRO A 13 -1.36 -19.98 -10.06
C PRO A 13 -0.07 -19.30 -10.51
N TYR A 14 0.06 -18.99 -11.81
CA TYR A 14 1.25 -18.38 -12.39
C TYR A 14 1.07 -16.88 -12.47
N PHE A 15 1.77 -16.16 -11.59
CA PHE A 15 1.85 -14.70 -11.60
C PHE A 15 3.20 -14.28 -12.18
N VAL A 16 3.17 -13.35 -13.12
CA VAL A 16 4.37 -12.82 -13.78
C VAL A 16 5.00 -11.78 -12.85
N HIS A 17 6.22 -12.05 -12.36
CA HIS A 17 6.96 -11.11 -11.50
C HIS A 17 7.95 -10.24 -12.30
N ASP A 18 8.32 -10.66 -13.51
CA ASP A 18 9.10 -9.89 -14.47
C ASP A 18 8.36 -9.91 -15.81
N SER A 19 7.67 -8.82 -16.11
CA SER A 19 6.80 -8.69 -17.27
C SER A 19 7.44 -7.93 -18.43
N TYR A 20 8.77 -7.75 -18.42
CA TYR A 20 9.50 -6.94 -19.42
C TYR A 20 9.24 -7.39 -20.87
N GLN A 21 9.18 -8.71 -21.12
CA GLN A 21 8.85 -9.28 -22.45
C GLN A 21 7.44 -9.87 -22.53
N ALA A 22 6.55 -9.50 -21.61
CA ALA A 22 5.17 -9.98 -21.61
C ALA A 22 4.27 -9.14 -22.52
N SER A 23 3.16 -9.73 -22.96
CA SER A 23 2.19 -9.07 -23.83
C SER A 23 1.35 -8.04 -23.09
N ASP A 24 0.60 -7.23 -23.85
CA ASP A 24 -0.35 -6.25 -23.31
C ASP A 24 -1.42 -6.90 -22.43
N LEU A 25 -1.81 -8.15 -22.67
CA LEU A 25 -2.74 -8.86 -21.81
C LEU A 25 -2.23 -8.94 -20.35
N ILE A 26 -0.91 -9.06 -20.19
CA ILE A 26 -0.26 -9.09 -18.88
C ILE A 26 0.01 -7.67 -18.35
N ASN A 27 0.40 -6.74 -19.22
CA ASN A 27 0.89 -5.41 -18.81
C ASN A 27 -0.17 -4.29 -18.83
N ARG A 28 -1.36 -4.53 -19.37
CA ARG A 28 -2.38 -3.47 -19.51
C ARG A 28 -2.81 -2.91 -18.16
N PHE A 29 -3.08 -1.61 -18.15
CA PHE A 29 -3.80 -0.99 -17.05
C PHE A 29 -5.30 -1.28 -17.18
N GLU A 30 -5.85 -1.96 -16.18
CA GLU A 30 -7.27 -2.34 -16.15
C GLU A 30 -8.17 -1.18 -15.73
N TRP A 31 -8.41 -0.23 -16.65
CA TRP A 31 -9.20 0.98 -16.40
C TRP A 31 -10.55 0.72 -15.74
N ARG A 32 -11.27 -0.31 -16.16
CA ARG A 32 -12.60 -0.63 -15.61
C ARG A 32 -12.55 -0.94 -14.12
N LYS A 33 -11.49 -1.61 -13.63
CA LYS A 33 -11.36 -1.93 -12.20
C LYS A 33 -11.26 -0.67 -11.33
N VAL A 34 -10.77 0.44 -11.88
CA VAL A 34 -10.59 1.69 -11.12
C VAL A 34 -11.67 2.75 -11.39
N THR A 35 -12.59 2.52 -12.32
CA THR A 35 -13.68 3.47 -12.64
C THR A 35 -15.09 2.92 -12.43
N ASP A 36 -15.28 1.61 -12.51
CA ASP A 36 -16.59 0.97 -12.40
C ASP A 36 -16.86 0.51 -10.96
N PHE A 37 -17.49 1.39 -10.18
CA PHE A 37 -17.79 1.15 -8.76
C PHE A 37 -18.86 0.07 -8.54
N VAL A 38 -19.65 -0.25 -9.57
CA VAL A 38 -20.72 -1.25 -9.48
C VAL A 38 -20.10 -2.64 -9.54
N ASN A 39 -19.23 -2.88 -10.52
CA ASN A 39 -18.62 -4.20 -10.72
C ASN A 39 -17.32 -4.39 -9.94
N TYR A 40 -16.63 -3.33 -9.55
CA TYR A 40 -15.32 -3.38 -8.87
C TYR A 40 -15.22 -2.46 -7.64
N PRO A 41 -16.14 -2.56 -6.67
CA PRO A 41 -16.23 -1.63 -5.54
C PRO A 41 -14.93 -1.56 -4.70
N GLU A 42 -14.29 -2.70 -4.40
CA GLU A 42 -13.06 -2.71 -3.57
C GLU A 42 -11.85 -2.09 -4.29
N HIS A 43 -11.77 -2.25 -5.62
CA HIS A 43 -10.71 -1.63 -6.41
C HIS A 43 -10.89 -0.11 -6.49
N VAL A 44 -12.10 0.36 -6.76
CA VAL A 44 -12.43 1.80 -6.77
C VAL A 44 -12.20 2.42 -5.38
N LYS A 45 -12.61 1.71 -4.31
CA LYS A 45 -12.35 2.13 -2.93
C LYS A 45 -10.86 2.27 -2.64
N THR A 46 -10.04 1.31 -3.09
CA THR A 46 -8.57 1.36 -2.92
C THR A 46 -7.95 2.51 -3.71
N MET A 47 -8.42 2.75 -4.94
CA MET A 47 -7.99 3.89 -5.76
C MET A 47 -8.30 5.22 -5.07
N ASN A 48 -9.54 5.39 -4.59
CA ASN A 48 -9.97 6.58 -3.88
C ASN A 48 -9.21 6.77 -2.56
N TYR A 49 -8.98 5.69 -1.81
CA TYR A 49 -8.19 5.72 -0.58
C TYR A 49 -6.75 6.19 -0.85
N THR A 50 -6.13 5.68 -1.91
CA THR A 50 -4.79 6.09 -2.35
C THR A 50 -4.76 7.57 -2.74
N GLY A 51 -5.78 8.04 -3.47
CA GLY A 51 -5.97 9.46 -3.78
C GLY A 51 -6.08 10.32 -2.50
N GLY A 52 -6.83 9.84 -1.51
CA GLY A 52 -6.95 10.46 -0.18
C GLY A 52 -5.61 10.53 0.57
N LEU A 53 -4.81 9.47 0.55
CA LEU A 53 -3.47 9.46 1.15
C LEU A 53 -2.53 10.47 0.48
N ILE A 54 -2.62 10.63 -0.85
CA ILE A 54 -1.84 11.65 -1.57
C ILE A 54 -2.28 13.05 -1.16
N ALA A 55 -3.59 13.29 -1.05
CA ALA A 55 -4.11 14.57 -0.57
C ALA A 55 -3.65 14.87 0.86
N LEU A 56 -3.72 13.89 1.77
CA LEU A 56 -3.23 13.98 3.15
C LEU A 56 -1.72 14.26 3.21
N ARG A 57 -0.91 13.57 2.40
CA ARG A 57 0.53 13.82 2.30
C ARG A 57 0.83 15.26 1.88
N LYS A 58 0.02 15.84 1.00
CA LYS A 58 0.18 17.20 0.49
C LYS A 58 -0.40 18.28 1.41
N SER A 59 -1.28 17.93 2.34
CA SER A 59 -1.98 18.92 3.17
C SER A 59 -1.11 19.48 4.30
N THR A 60 0.06 18.88 4.58
CA THR A 60 0.96 19.30 5.65
C THR A 60 2.40 18.88 5.37
N HIS A 61 3.36 19.62 5.94
CA HIS A 61 4.79 19.29 5.85
C HIS A 61 5.22 18.17 6.82
N ALA A 62 4.34 17.73 7.73
CA ALA A 62 4.60 16.65 8.68
C ALA A 62 5.04 15.33 8.00
N PHE A 63 4.69 15.13 6.73
CA PHE A 63 5.04 13.93 5.96
C PHE A 63 6.23 14.12 5.00
N THR A 64 6.82 15.31 4.95
CA THR A 64 7.80 15.73 3.93
C THR A 64 8.92 16.62 4.49
N HIS A 65 9.32 16.44 5.75
CA HIS A 65 10.50 17.13 6.30
C HIS A 65 11.73 16.95 5.39
N ALA A 66 12.47 18.03 5.15
CA ALA A 66 13.54 18.06 4.17
C ALA A 66 14.87 17.49 4.66
N THR A 67 15.08 17.41 5.98
CA THR A 67 16.35 16.99 6.59
C THR A 67 16.15 15.94 7.67
N LYS A 68 17.20 15.17 7.93
CA LYS A 68 17.20 14.15 9.00
C LYS A 68 17.01 14.80 10.36
N GLU A 69 17.62 15.96 10.59
CA GLU A 69 17.54 16.73 11.84
C GLU A 69 16.09 17.15 12.11
N ALA A 70 15.40 17.69 11.10
CA ALA A 70 13.99 18.05 11.22
C ALA A 70 13.10 16.83 11.50
N ILE A 71 13.38 15.68 10.88
CA ILE A 71 12.67 14.43 11.20
C ILE A 71 12.92 14.02 12.65
N HIS A 72 14.18 14.05 13.10
CA HIS A 72 14.56 13.67 14.45
C HIS A 72 13.96 14.62 15.50
N GLU A 73 13.76 15.89 15.18
CA GLU A 73 13.13 16.86 16.09
C GLU A 73 11.61 16.68 16.17
N ASN A 74 10.94 16.41 15.04
CA ASN A 74 9.47 16.50 14.95
C ASN A 74 8.74 15.16 14.98
N VAL A 75 9.40 14.04 14.67
CA VAL A 75 8.76 12.71 14.62
C VAL A 75 9.07 11.91 15.89
N ARG A 76 8.06 11.27 16.45
CA ARG A 76 8.16 10.43 17.66
C ARG A 76 7.49 9.07 17.45
N LEU A 77 8.18 8.00 17.80
CA LEU A 77 7.59 6.67 17.90
C LEU A 77 6.65 6.64 19.11
N ILE A 78 5.42 6.18 18.91
CA ILE A 78 4.47 5.95 20.00
C ILE A 78 4.71 4.53 20.51
N SER A 79 5.25 4.41 21.71
CA SER A 79 5.47 3.12 22.38
C SER A 79 4.28 2.76 23.29
N SER A 80 4.00 1.47 23.37
CA SER A 80 3.01 0.88 24.29
C SER A 80 3.52 -0.45 24.78
N ASN A 81 3.22 -0.81 26.02
CA ASN A 81 3.58 -2.11 26.59
C ASN A 81 2.89 -3.28 25.87
N CYS A 82 1.86 -2.99 25.06
CA CYS A 82 1.18 -3.97 24.23
C CYS A 82 1.86 -4.21 22.88
N ILE A 83 2.89 -3.43 22.52
CA ILE A 83 3.62 -3.57 21.26
C ILE A 83 4.94 -4.27 21.57
N GLY A 84 5.09 -5.49 21.04
CA GLY A 84 6.29 -6.30 21.21
C GLY A 84 7.48 -5.76 20.40
N LEU A 85 8.66 -6.38 20.60
CA LEU A 85 9.84 -6.09 19.77
C LEU A 85 9.59 -6.43 18.29
N ASN A 86 8.87 -7.52 18.03
CA ASN A 86 8.39 -7.91 16.72
C ASN A 86 6.87 -7.94 16.78
N ASP A 87 6.22 -7.10 15.98
CA ASP A 87 4.77 -6.93 16.02
C ASP A 87 4.25 -6.51 14.63
N LEU A 88 2.93 -6.60 14.44
CA LEU A 88 2.23 -6.16 13.23
C LEU A 88 1.62 -4.76 13.37
N VAL A 89 1.83 -4.09 14.51
CA VAL A 89 1.29 -2.76 14.82
C VAL A 89 2.42 -1.76 15.02
N ILE A 90 2.26 -0.55 14.46
CA ILE A 90 3.20 0.56 14.64
C ILE A 90 2.46 1.90 14.61
N ALA A 91 2.95 2.89 15.36
CA ALA A 91 2.38 4.22 15.40
C ALA A 91 3.44 5.29 15.63
N TYR A 92 3.27 6.43 14.97
CA TYR A 92 4.12 7.61 15.09
C TYR A 92 3.26 8.87 15.20
N SER A 93 3.81 9.90 15.84
CA SER A 93 3.26 11.25 15.82
C SER A 93 4.25 12.23 15.24
N SER A 94 3.73 13.30 14.63
CA SER A 94 4.49 14.51 14.30
C SER A 94 3.99 15.65 15.17
N ILE A 95 4.92 16.42 15.70
CA ILE A 95 4.67 17.63 16.51
C ILE A 95 4.60 18.86 15.59
#